data_AF-A0A0H3FRG0-F1
#
_entry.id   AF-A0A0H3FRG0-F1
#
_cell.length_a   1.000
_cell.length_b   1.000
_cell.length_c   1.000
_cell.angle_alpha   90.00
_cell.angle_beta   90.00
_cell.angle_gamma   90.00
#
_symmetry.space_group_name_H-M   'P 1'
#
loop_
_entity.id
_entity.type
_entity.pdbx_description
1 polymer ?
#
loop_
_entity_poly.entity_id
_entity_poly.type
_entity_poly.pdbx_seq_one_letter_code
_entity_poly.pdbx_strand_id
1 'polypeptide(L)' 'MRIIFFCLLTSFFIVLFPLGGLLDYLSRTSNDFLNSTGLGFADGDADPSFLWVLLTLMMIVTVGLNYLIRKIVPGNRV' A
#
# COMPACT_ATOMS: atom_id res chain seq x y z
N MET A 1 16.45 11.18 -6.09
CA MET A 1 15.15 11.71 -5.57
C MET A 1 13.99 11.66 -6.58
N ARG A 2 14.18 12.02 -7.86
CA ARG A 2 13.07 12.11 -8.85
C ARG A 2 12.34 10.77 -9.12
N ILE A 3 13.07 9.65 -9.21
CA ILE A 3 12.48 8.34 -9.58
C ILE A 3 11.57 7.79 -8.49
N ILE A 4 11.92 7.97 -7.22
CA ILE A 4 11.14 7.47 -6.08
C ILE A 4 9.76 8.15 -6.03
N PHE A 5 9.70 9.45 -6.34
CA PHE A 5 8.43 10.18 -6.39
C PHE A 5 7.49 9.62 -7.48
N PHE A 6 8.03 9.34 -8.67
CA PHE A 6 7.24 8.69 -9.72
C PHE A 6 6.81 7.27 -9.33
N CYS A 7 7.69 6.47 -8.71
CA CYS A 7 7.31 5.15 -8.21
C CYS A 7 6.20 5.21 -7.16
N LEU A 8 6.25 6.19 -6.26
CA LEU A 8 5.24 6.38 -5.22
C LEU A 8 3.90 6.81 -5.83
N LEU A 9 3.91 7.75 -6.76
CA LEU A 9 2.71 8.17 -7.48
C LEU A 9 2.10 7.00 -8.29
N THR A 10 2.92 6.25 -9.02
CA THR A 10 2.45 5.06 -9.75
C THR A 10 1.94 3.98 -8.80
N SER A 11 2.59 3.79 -7.64
CA SER A 11 2.13 2.83 -6.63
C SER A 11 0.73 3.16 -6.12
N PHE A 12 0.39 4.44 -5.96
CA PHE A 12 -0.94 4.88 -5.53
C PHE A 12 -2.04 4.39 -6.49
N PHE A 13 -1.83 4.59 -7.79
CA PHE A 13 -2.77 4.12 -8.82
C PHE A 13 -2.82 2.59 -8.91
N ILE A 14 -1.68 1.90 -8.80
CA ILE A 14 -1.64 0.43 -8.80
C ILE A 14 -2.37 -0.14 -7.57
N VAL A 15 -2.22 0.48 -6.40
CA VAL A 15 -2.86 -0.02 -5.19
C VAL A 15 -4.38 0.22 -5.24
N LEU A 16 -4.83 1.37 -5.75
CA LEU A 16 -6.25 1.72 -5.80
C LEU A 16 -7.04 0.99 -6.88
N PHE A 17 -6.48 0.84 -8.09
CA PHE A 17 -7.24 0.32 -9.23
C PHE A 17 -7.08 -1.21 -9.39
N PRO A 18 -5.92 -1.74 -9.79
CA PRO A 18 -5.76 -3.18 -10.00
C PRO A 18 -5.69 -3.99 -8.70
N LEU A 19 -5.21 -3.40 -7.59
CA LEU A 19 -5.15 -4.05 -6.28
C LEU A 19 -6.24 -3.59 -5.31
N GLY A 20 -7.24 -2.83 -5.77
CA GLY A 20 -8.29 -2.29 -4.89
C GLY A 20 -9.02 -3.38 -4.12
N GLY A 21 -9.36 -4.50 -4.76
CA GLY A 21 -9.98 -5.64 -4.07
C GLY A 21 -9.08 -6.29 -3.01
N LEU A 22 -7.75 -6.31 -3.23
CA LEU A 22 -6.79 -6.79 -2.24
C LEU A 22 -6.67 -5.81 -1.06
N LEU A 23 -6.65 -4.51 -1.36
CA LEU A 23 -6.66 -3.44 -0.36
C LEU A 23 -7.90 -3.54 0.53
N ASP A 24 -9.08 -3.70 -0.05
CA ASP A 24 -10.34 -3.85 0.69
C ASP A 24 -10.34 -5.10 1.57
N TYR A 25 -9.85 -6.23 1.04
CA TYR A 25 -9.74 -7.48 1.80
C TYR A 25 -8.78 -7.35 2.99
N LEU A 26 -7.59 -6.77 2.78
CA LEU A 26 -6.61 -6.54 3.84
C LEU A 26 -7.10 -5.51 4.86
N SER A 27 -7.80 -4.47 4.40
CA SER A 27 -8.42 -3.47 5.26
C SER A 27 -9.44 -4.10 6.21
N ARG A 28 -10.33 -4.95 5.68
CA ARG A 28 -11.32 -5.69 6.49
C ARG A 28 -10.66 -6.66 7.45
N THR A 29 -9.71 -7.46 6.97
CA THR A 29 -8.97 -8.43 7.79
C THR A 29 -8.23 -7.74 8.93
N SER A 30 -7.59 -6.60 8.63
CA SER A 30 -6.95 -5.75 9.63
C SER A 30 -7.94 -5.22 10.64
N ASN A 31 -9.13 -4.79 10.20
CA ASN A 31 -10.14 -4.25 11.10
C ASN A 31 -10.70 -5.34 12.02
N ASP A 32 -10.94 -6.54 11.50
CA ASP A 32 -11.39 -7.70 12.28
C ASP A 32 -10.36 -8.09 13.34
N PHE A 33 -9.06 -8.04 13.00
CA PHE A 33 -7.98 -8.25 13.96
C PHE A 33 -7.97 -7.17 15.06
N LEU A 34 -8.11 -5.90 14.70
CA LEU A 34 -8.17 -4.80 15.67
C LEU A 34 -9.41 -4.92 16.58
N ASN A 35 -10.57 -5.26 16.01
CA ASN A 35 -11.79 -5.53 16.76
C ASN A 35 -11.60 -6.70 17.74
N SER A 36 -10.95 -7.79 17.32
CA SER A 36 -10.68 -8.95 18.20
C SER A 36 -9.73 -8.65 19.36
N THR A 37 -8.84 -7.67 19.20
CA THR A 37 -7.89 -7.25 20.25
C THR A 37 -8.46 -6.18 21.18
N GLY A 38 -9.68 -5.70 20.92
CA GLY A 38 -10.30 -4.60 21.66
C GLY A 38 -9.71 -3.22 21.35
N LEU A 39 -8.84 -3.13 20.33
CA LEU A 39 -8.24 -1.89 19.82
C LEU A 39 -8.99 -1.33 18.60
N GLY A 40 -10.08 -2.01 18.20
CA GLY A 40 -10.95 -1.57 17.12
C GLY A 40 -11.74 -0.33 17.50
N PHE A 41 -11.84 0.63 16.58
CA PHE A 41 -12.70 1.79 16.76
C PHE A 41 -14.16 1.36 16.71
N ALA A 42 -14.95 1.81 17.69
CA ALA A 42 -16.33 1.39 17.89
C ALA A 42 -17.31 1.87 16.80
N ASP A 43 -16.89 2.76 15.89
CA ASP A 43 -17.83 3.61 15.16
C ASP A 43 -18.17 3.15 13.74
N GLY A 44 -17.53 2.09 13.21
CA GLY A 44 -17.96 1.39 11.97
C GLY A 44 -18.02 2.20 10.64
N ASP A 45 -17.96 3.53 10.69
CA ASP A 45 -18.25 4.44 9.57
C ASP A 45 -16.99 4.87 8.81
N ALA A 46 -15.81 4.73 9.43
CA ALA A 46 -14.53 4.93 8.77
C ALA A 46 -13.65 3.73 9.07
N ASP A 47 -13.33 2.91 8.07
CA ASP A 47 -12.35 1.81 8.18
C ASP A 47 -10.99 2.41 8.60
N PRO A 48 -10.64 2.42 9.90
CA PRO A 48 -9.39 3.05 10.34
C PRO A 48 -8.19 2.27 9.78
N SER A 49 -8.45 1.00 9.42
CA SER A 49 -7.52 0.09 8.79
C SER A 49 -7.14 0.47 7.37
N PHE A 50 -8.01 1.16 6.64
CA PHE A 50 -7.83 1.43 5.23
C PHE A 50 -6.57 2.25 4.94
N LEU A 51 -6.36 3.34 5.68
CA LEU A 51 -5.25 4.27 5.40
C LEU A 51 -3.87 3.65 5.66
N TRP A 52 -3.72 2.88 6.73
CA TRP A 52 -2.42 2.27 7.04
C TRP A 52 -2.15 1.04 6.18
N VAL A 53 -3.18 0.27 5.82
CA VAL A 53 -3.06 -0.82 4.84
C VAL A 53 -2.71 -0.25 3.46
N LEU A 54 -3.38 0.82 3.03
CA LEU A 54 -3.07 1.56 1.80
C LEU A 54 -1.61 2.01 1.77
N LEU A 55 -1.16 2.70 2.81
CA LEU A 55 0.22 3.17 2.91
C LEU A 55 1.23 2.01 2.87
N THR A 56 0.94 0.92 3.58
CA THR A 56 1.79 -0.28 3.62
C THR A 56 1.90 -0.94 2.24
N LEU A 57 0.77 -1.13 1.55
CA LEU A 57 0.73 -1.64 0.18
C LEU A 57 1.47 -0.74 -0.81
N MET A 58 1.28 0.58 -0.69
CA MET A 58 2.00 1.56 -1.52
C MET A 58 3.51 1.46 -1.33
N MET A 59 3.98 1.31 -0.09
CA MET A 59 5.41 1.14 0.22
C MET A 59 5.95 -0.16 -0.39
N ILE A 60 5.22 -1.28 -0.25
CA ILE A 60 5.62 -2.58 -0.83
C ILE A 60 5.72 -2.48 -2.35
N VAL A 61 4.71 -1.92 -3.03
CA VAL A 61 4.69 -1.74 -4.48
C VAL A 61 5.80 -0.79 -4.93
N THR A 62 6.04 0.30 -4.19
CA THR A 62 7.12 1.26 -4.49
C THR A 62 8.49 0.60 -4.43
N VAL A 63 8.76 -0.21 -3.39
CA VAL A 63 10.01 -0.97 -3.27
C VAL A 63 10.15 -2.00 -4.41
N GLY A 64 9.06 -2.71 -4.72
CA GLY A 64 9.02 -3.68 -5.82
C GLY A 64 9.30 -3.05 -7.18
N LEU A 65 8.68 -1.90 -7.48
CA LEU A 65 8.92 -1.13 -8.69
C LEU A 65 10.37 -0.63 -8.77
N ASN A 66 10.89 -0.05 -7.69
CA ASN A 66 12.26 0.44 -7.63
C ASN A 66 13.26 -0.71 -7.84
N TYR A 67 13.00 -1.89 -7.25
CA TYR A 67 13.81 -3.09 -7.45
C TYR A 67 13.76 -3.59 -8.91
N LEU A 68 12.58 -3.66 -9.52
CA LEU A 68 12.41 -4.05 -10.92
C LEU A 68 13.10 -3.08 -11.87
N ILE A 69 12.96 -1.77 -11.65
CA ILE A 69 13.63 -0.74 -12.46
C ILE A 69 15.15 -0.88 -12.38
N ARG A 70 15.70 -1.10 -11.17
CA ARG A 70 17.16 -1.34 -10.98
C ARG A 70 17.64 -2.61 -11.69
N LYS A 71 16.80 -3.64 -11.76
CA LYS A 71 17.12 -4.90 -12.43
C LYS A 71 17.07 -4.78 -13.96
N ILE A 72 16.08 -4.06 -14.50
CA ILE A 72 15.88 -3.88 -15.95
C ILE A 72 16.85 -2.83 -16.50
N VAL A 73 17.15 -1.79 -15.71
CA VAL A 73 18.07 -0.71 -16.08
C VAL A 73 19.30 -0.78 -15.17
N PRO A 74 20.25 -1.70 -15.45
CA PRO A 74 21.44 -1.91 -14.61
C PRO A 74 22.40 -0.70 -14.58
N GLY A 75 22.18 0.32 -15.41
CA GLY A 75 23.03 1.51 -15.52
C GLY A 75 22.59 2.74 -14.71
N ASN A 76 21.40 2.75 -14.11
CA ASN A 76 20.87 3.97 -13.48
C ASN A 76 21.09 3.97 -11.95
N ARG A 77 22.36 4.10 -11.53
CA ARG A 77 22.76 4.34 -10.13
C ARG A 77 22.76 5.83 -9.80
N VAL A 78 21.61 6.50 -9.97
CA VAL A 78 21.39 7.90 -9.55
C VAL A 78 20.20 8.02 -8.61
#